data_AF-A0A7X6CGP5-F1
#
_entry.id   AF-A0A7X6CGP5-F1
#
_cell.length_a   1.000
_cell.length_b   1.000
_cell.length_c   1.000
_cell.angle_alpha   90.00
_cell.angle_beta   90.00
_cell.angle_gamma   90.00
#
_symmetry.space_group_name_H-M   'P 1'
#
loop_
_entity.id
_entity.type
_entity.pdbx_description
1 polymer ?
#
loop_
_entity_poly.entity_id
_entity_poly.type
_entity_poly.pdbx_seq_one_letter_code
_entity_poly.pdbx_strand_id
1 'polypeptide(L)'
;MSIRRISAIAVLMFTLGSTVAAVAIPNPVAPQTLAQNQQPNRPAGREGRLFEQLNLSADQKQKMQAVRDRYKDQLSQRMQAVRQARQELETMMSGTANNSQIREKHRQIMGLRQQFEEVQFESMLAMRDVLTSEQRGKLAQLMQQRRQAVKNRMQNGPKKQ
;
A
#
# COMPACT_ATOMS: atom_id res chain seq x y z
N MET A 1 48.64 7.22 -8.00
CA MET A 1 49.43 6.01 -7.64
C MET A 1 48.47 4.84 -7.51
N SER A 2 48.47 3.96 -8.50
CA SER A 2 47.62 2.78 -8.63
C SER A 2 48.37 1.55 -8.14
N ILE A 3 47.81 0.79 -7.21
CA ILE A 3 48.36 -0.50 -6.78
C ILE A 3 47.43 -1.60 -7.28
N ARG A 4 47.88 -2.29 -8.33
CA ARG A 4 47.43 -3.62 -8.73
C ARG A 4 48.29 -4.62 -7.98
N ARG A 5 47.70 -5.66 -7.37
CA ARG A 5 48.42 -6.90 -7.06
C ARG A 5 47.55 -8.09 -7.45
N ILE A 6 48.20 -8.98 -8.18
CA ILE A 6 47.72 -10.12 -8.95
C ILE A 6 48.18 -11.39 -8.22
N SER A 7 47.36 -12.44 -8.32
CA SER A 7 47.70 -13.87 -8.19
C SER A 7 48.02 -14.47 -6.82
N ALA A 8 47.37 -15.60 -6.48
CA ALA A 8 47.87 -16.91 -6.92
C ALA A 8 46.80 -18.01 -6.70
N ILE A 9 46.67 -18.85 -7.72
CA ILE A 9 45.88 -20.08 -7.78
C ILE A 9 46.66 -21.18 -7.04
N ALA A 10 45.98 -21.96 -6.20
CA ALA A 10 46.47 -23.25 -5.73
C ALA A 10 45.36 -24.30 -5.95
N VAL A 11 45.48 -25.01 -7.07
CA VAL A 11 44.76 -26.26 -7.35
C VAL A 11 45.55 -27.38 -6.67
N LEU A 12 44.88 -28.20 -5.86
CA LEU A 12 45.42 -29.50 -5.49
C LEU A 12 44.31 -30.56 -5.59
N MET A 13 44.32 -31.23 -6.75
CA MET A 13 43.68 -32.52 -6.99
C MET A 13 44.58 -33.60 -6.41
N PHE A 14 44.04 -34.54 -5.63
CA PHE A 14 44.22 -35.96 -5.96
C PHE A 14 43.10 -36.83 -5.38
N THR A 15 42.60 -37.67 -6.28
CA THR A 15 41.50 -38.64 -6.27
C THR A 15 41.71 -39.84 -5.35
N LEU A 16 40.59 -40.50 -4.98
CA LEU A 16 40.32 -41.96 -4.86
C LEU A 16 39.19 -42.11 -3.82
N GLY A 17 37.98 -42.64 -4.04
CA GLY A 17 37.44 -43.57 -5.02
C GLY A 17 36.68 -44.64 -4.23
N SER A 18 35.34 -44.64 -4.25
CA SER A 18 34.49 -45.81 -3.94
C SER A 18 33.03 -45.51 -4.28
N THR A 19 32.49 -46.30 -5.20
CA THR A 19 31.12 -46.30 -5.69
C THR A 19 30.17 -47.01 -4.73
N VAL A 20 29.06 -46.38 -4.36
CA VAL A 20 27.85 -47.11 -3.94
C VAL A 20 26.67 -46.54 -4.71
N ALA A 21 26.18 -47.31 -5.68
CA ALA A 21 24.91 -47.06 -6.33
C ALA A 21 23.78 -47.40 -5.35
N ALA A 22 23.13 -46.40 -4.79
CA ALA A 22 21.82 -46.54 -4.18
C ALA A 22 20.82 -45.80 -5.06
N VAL A 23 20.03 -46.56 -5.83
CA VAL A 23 18.91 -46.05 -6.61
C VAL A 23 17.86 -45.55 -5.62
N ALA A 24 17.80 -44.23 -5.42
CA ALA A 24 16.74 -43.58 -4.67
C ALA A 24 15.55 -43.31 -5.61
N ILE A 25 14.42 -43.88 -5.23
CA ILE A 25 13.11 -43.83 -5.89
C ILE A 25 12.70 -42.36 -6.16
N PRO A 26 12.25 -41.99 -7.39
CA PRO A 26 11.75 -40.65 -7.64
C PRO A 26 10.40 -40.46 -6.91
N ASN A 27 10.37 -39.52 -5.96
CA ASN A 27 9.12 -39.04 -5.38
C ASN A 27 8.30 -38.32 -6.47
N PRO A 28 7.05 -38.70 -6.73
CA PRO A 28 6.15 -37.91 -7.56
C PRO A 28 5.77 -36.63 -6.79
N VAL A 29 6.28 -35.49 -7.24
CA VAL A 29 5.83 -34.18 -6.75
C VAL A 29 4.38 -34.01 -7.20
N ALA A 30 3.46 -34.11 -6.24
CA ALA A 30 2.04 -33.88 -6.45
C ALA A 30 1.79 -32.51 -7.11
N PRO A 31 0.79 -32.39 -8.01
CA PRO A 31 0.41 -31.11 -8.56
C PRO A 31 -0.08 -30.21 -7.42
N GLN A 32 0.55 -29.05 -7.26
CA GLN A 32 0.09 -28.04 -6.32
C GLN A 32 -1.28 -27.53 -6.78
N THR A 33 -2.31 -28.11 -6.17
CA THR A 33 -3.68 -27.63 -6.16
C THR A 33 -3.70 -26.15 -5.76
N LEU A 34 -4.15 -25.31 -6.71
CA LEU A 34 -4.76 -23.99 -6.57
C LEU A 34 -4.69 -23.42 -5.14
N ALA A 35 -3.63 -22.68 -4.83
CA ALA A 35 -3.66 -21.71 -3.74
C ALA A 35 -4.60 -20.57 -4.17
N GLN A 36 -5.91 -20.79 -3.98
CA GLN A 36 -6.89 -19.73 -3.96
C GLN A 36 -6.46 -18.80 -2.82
N ASN A 37 -5.75 -17.73 -3.19
CA ASN A 37 -5.39 -16.65 -2.29
C ASN A 37 -6.70 -15.95 -1.90
N GLN A 38 -7.46 -16.57 -0.99
CA GLN A 38 -8.58 -15.93 -0.31
C GLN A 38 -7.96 -14.90 0.60
N GLN A 39 -7.61 -13.77 -0.01
CA GLN A 39 -7.13 -12.61 0.71
C GLN A 39 -8.23 -12.28 1.72
N PRO A 40 -7.94 -12.31 3.03
CA PRO A 40 -8.95 -11.97 4.03
C PRO A 40 -9.51 -10.62 3.63
N ASN A 41 -10.85 -10.54 3.59
CA ASN A 41 -11.63 -9.39 3.17
C ASN A 41 -11.25 -8.19 4.04
N ARG A 42 -10.14 -7.51 3.71
CA ARG A 42 -9.63 -6.36 4.46
C ARG A 42 -10.71 -5.30 4.32
N PRO A 43 -11.20 -4.73 5.45
CA PRO A 43 -12.29 -3.78 5.40
C PRO A 43 -11.89 -2.69 4.41
N ALA A 44 -12.72 -2.50 3.39
CA ALA A 44 -12.46 -1.53 2.36
C ALA A 44 -12.21 -0.17 3.04
N GLY A 45 -11.22 0.58 2.53
CA GLY A 45 -10.89 1.89 3.07
C GLY A 45 -12.13 2.80 3.17
N ARG A 46 -11.99 3.96 3.81
CA ARG A 46 -13.10 4.93 3.97
C ARG A 46 -13.88 5.24 2.68
N GLU A 47 -13.26 5.09 1.53
CA GLU A 47 -13.86 5.23 0.20
C GLU A 47 -14.58 3.96 -0.26
N GLY A 48 -14.02 2.78 -0.01
CA GLY A 48 -14.65 1.50 -0.39
C GLY A 48 -16.05 1.32 0.19
N ARG A 49 -16.27 1.76 1.44
CA ARG A 49 -17.59 1.74 2.10
C ARG A 49 -18.64 2.67 1.46
N LEU A 50 -18.23 3.69 0.69
CA LEU A 50 -19.17 4.53 -0.06
C LEU A 50 -19.66 3.80 -1.31
N PHE A 51 -18.75 3.13 -2.03
CA PHE A 51 -19.08 2.42 -3.27
C PHE A 51 -19.97 1.19 -3.03
N GLU A 52 -19.92 0.59 -1.84
CA GLU A 52 -20.81 -0.51 -1.44
C GLU A 52 -22.31 -0.11 -1.45
N GLN A 53 -22.62 1.17 -1.30
CA GLN A 53 -24.01 1.67 -1.24
C GLN A 53 -24.60 2.02 -2.63
N LEU A 54 -23.84 1.80 -3.70
CA LEU A 54 -24.21 2.21 -5.06
C LEU A 54 -24.91 1.11 -5.88
N ASN A 55 -25.26 -0.03 -5.26
CA ASN A 55 -25.93 -1.16 -5.92
C ASN A 55 -25.22 -1.56 -7.23
N LEU A 56 -23.90 -1.76 -7.16
CA LEU A 56 -23.08 -2.08 -8.32
C LEU A 56 -23.46 -3.44 -8.94
N SER A 57 -23.49 -3.51 -10.27
CA SER A 57 -23.61 -4.80 -10.99
C SER A 57 -22.39 -5.69 -10.75
N ALA A 58 -22.48 -6.98 -11.10
CA ALA A 58 -21.36 -7.91 -11.00
C ALA A 58 -20.13 -7.40 -11.79
N ASP A 59 -20.33 -6.98 -13.03
CA ASP A 59 -19.28 -6.43 -13.89
C ASP A 59 -18.66 -5.17 -13.30
N GLN A 60 -19.48 -4.27 -12.73
CA GLN A 60 -18.98 -3.07 -12.07
C GLN A 60 -18.15 -3.41 -10.84
N LYS A 61 -18.57 -4.40 -10.03
CA LYS A 61 -17.78 -4.87 -8.88
C LYS A 61 -16.41 -5.41 -9.31
N GLN A 62 -16.36 -6.19 -10.38
CA GLN A 62 -15.10 -6.70 -10.92
C GLN A 62 -14.20 -5.57 -11.41
N LYS A 63 -14.74 -4.60 -12.16
CA LYS A 63 -13.99 -3.42 -12.62
C LYS A 63 -13.48 -2.57 -11.44
N MET A 64 -14.32 -2.37 -10.43
CA MET A 64 -13.92 -1.67 -9.20
C MET A 64 -12.78 -2.38 -8.48
N GLN A 65 -12.82 -3.71 -8.42
CA GLN A 65 -11.75 -4.49 -7.80
C GLN A 65 -10.44 -4.35 -8.58
N ALA A 66 -10.49 -4.41 -9.91
CA ALA A 66 -9.32 -4.18 -10.75
C ALA A 66 -8.71 -2.78 -10.55
N VAL A 67 -9.56 -1.75 -10.42
CA VAL A 67 -9.10 -0.40 -10.08
C VAL A 67 -8.43 -0.39 -8.71
N ARG A 68 -9.03 -0.98 -7.67
CA ARG A 68 -8.43 -1.06 -6.33
C ARG A 68 -7.07 -1.75 -6.36
N ASP A 69 -6.97 -2.88 -7.04
CA ASP A 69 -5.74 -3.65 -7.15
C ASP A 69 -4.62 -2.88 -7.88
N ARG A 70 -4.98 -2.04 -8.85
CA ARG A 70 -4.01 -1.17 -9.55
C ARG A 70 -3.38 -0.12 -8.64
N TYR A 71 -4.16 0.48 -7.73
CA TYR A 71 -3.71 1.61 -6.91
C TYR A 71 -3.28 1.24 -5.48
N LYS A 72 -3.64 0.04 -4.98
CA LYS A 72 -3.44 -0.35 -3.57
C LYS A 72 -2.00 -0.19 -3.08
N ASP A 73 -1.02 -0.61 -3.87
CA ASP A 73 0.38 -0.64 -3.44
C ASP A 73 0.95 0.78 -3.38
N GLN A 74 0.65 1.59 -4.40
CA GLN A 74 1.02 2.99 -4.45
C GLN A 74 0.42 3.81 -3.30
N LEU A 75 -0.85 3.57 -2.98
CA LEU A 75 -1.53 4.22 -1.85
C LEU A 75 -0.92 3.76 -0.51
N SER A 76 -0.67 2.46 -0.35
CA SER A 76 -0.08 1.89 0.87
C SER A 76 1.31 2.44 1.13
N GLN A 77 2.19 2.41 0.12
CA GLN A 77 3.56 2.91 0.21
C GLN A 77 3.60 4.39 0.55
N ARG A 78 2.82 5.24 -0.13
CA ARG A 78 2.80 6.68 0.16
C ARG A 78 2.21 6.99 1.53
N MET A 79 1.16 6.29 1.94
CA MET A 79 0.61 6.42 3.30
C MET A 79 1.65 6.04 4.35
N GLN A 80 2.43 4.98 4.12
CA GLN A 80 3.51 4.57 5.02
C GLN A 80 4.60 5.66 5.12
N ALA A 81 5.02 6.23 3.98
CA ALA A 81 5.99 7.33 3.98
C ALA A 81 5.50 8.55 4.77
N VAL A 82 4.21 8.94 4.60
CA VAL A 82 3.59 10.02 5.39
C VAL A 82 3.61 9.70 6.88
N ARG A 83 3.33 8.45 7.27
CA ARG A 83 3.33 8.03 8.68
C ARG A 83 4.72 8.06 9.29
N GLN A 84 5.71 7.51 8.60
CA GLN A 84 7.10 7.50 9.03
C GLN A 84 7.63 8.93 9.23
N ALA A 85 7.42 9.81 8.25
CA ALA A 85 7.86 11.20 8.36
C ALA A 85 7.19 11.95 9.54
N ARG A 86 5.93 11.62 9.87
CA ARG A 86 5.26 12.19 11.06
C ARG A 86 5.84 11.67 12.37
N GLN A 87 6.16 10.38 12.46
CA GLN A 87 6.80 9.79 13.65
C GLN A 87 8.18 10.38 13.88
N GLU A 88 8.94 10.59 12.80
CA GLU A 88 10.22 11.29 12.85
C GLU A 88 10.05 12.73 13.33
N LEU A 89 9.06 13.47 12.81
CA LEU A 89 8.76 14.82 13.29
C LEU A 89 8.41 14.84 14.78
N GLU A 90 7.57 13.91 15.25
CA GLU A 90 7.22 13.79 16.67
C GLU A 90 8.45 13.57 17.55
N THR A 91 9.35 12.69 17.10
CA THR A 91 10.65 12.46 17.78
C THR A 91 11.49 13.73 17.80
N MET A 92 11.58 14.44 16.65
CA MET A 92 12.32 15.70 16.53
C MET A 92 11.79 16.79 17.46
N MET A 93 10.47 16.87 17.66
CA MET A 93 9.84 17.86 18.54
C MET A 93 10.23 17.67 20.01
N SER A 94 10.46 16.43 20.44
CA SER A 94 10.91 16.10 21.80
C SER A 94 12.44 16.07 21.98
N GLY A 95 13.19 16.12 20.87
CA GLY A 95 14.63 15.99 20.85
C GLY A 95 15.38 17.31 20.77
N THR A 96 16.59 17.27 20.22
CA THR A 96 17.49 18.43 20.10
C THR A 96 17.42 19.10 18.73
N ALA A 97 16.45 18.73 17.89
CA ALA A 97 16.32 19.29 16.55
C ALA A 97 16.00 20.79 16.62
N ASN A 98 16.68 21.59 15.82
CA ASN A 98 16.41 23.02 15.77
C ASN A 98 15.17 23.34 14.91
N ASN A 99 14.65 24.56 15.06
CA ASN A 99 13.45 25.02 14.34
C ASN A 99 13.56 24.91 12.81
N SER A 100 14.75 25.07 12.24
CA SER A 100 14.95 24.95 10.78
C SER A 100 14.73 23.50 10.32
N GLN A 101 15.31 22.54 11.05
CA GLN A 101 15.15 21.10 10.77
C GLN A 101 13.68 20.67 10.92
N ILE A 102 12.99 21.15 11.94
CA ILE A 102 11.56 20.87 12.17
C ILE A 102 10.71 21.40 11.00
N ARG A 103 10.95 22.63 10.54
CA ARG A 103 10.25 23.19 9.37
C ARG A 103 10.53 22.41 8.09
N GLU A 104 11.76 21.97 7.89
CA GLU A 104 12.12 21.14 6.74
C GLU A 104 11.38 19.80 6.76
N LYS A 105 11.36 19.10 7.90
CA LYS A 105 10.59 17.87 8.07
C LYS A 105 9.10 18.10 7.82
N HIS A 106 8.55 19.22 8.30
CA HIS A 106 7.16 19.59 8.02
C HIS A 106 6.90 19.78 6.51
N ARG A 107 7.79 20.47 5.77
CA ARG A 107 7.69 20.60 4.31
C ARG A 107 7.72 19.25 3.61
N GLN A 108 8.62 18.35 4.03
CA GLN A 108 8.68 16.99 3.51
C GLN A 108 7.35 16.25 3.70
N ILE A 109 6.73 16.34 4.89
CA ILE A 109 5.41 15.75 5.15
C ILE A 109 4.35 16.33 4.23
N MET A 110 4.35 17.64 3.98
CA MET A 110 3.40 18.26 3.04
C MET A 110 3.56 17.71 1.63
N GLY A 111 4.79 17.60 1.13
CA GLY A 111 5.06 17.01 -0.19
C GLY A 111 4.60 15.55 -0.30
N LEU A 112 4.88 14.74 0.72
CA LEU A 112 4.43 13.34 0.77
C LEU A 112 2.90 13.21 0.80
N ARG A 113 2.21 14.11 1.52
CA ARG A 113 0.74 14.15 1.55
C ARG A 113 0.18 14.49 0.18
N GLN A 114 0.73 15.50 -0.49
CA GLN A 114 0.30 15.88 -1.84
C GLN A 114 0.43 14.70 -2.81
N GLN A 115 1.55 13.98 -2.78
CA GLN A 115 1.74 12.79 -3.62
C GLN A 115 0.75 11.67 -3.30
N PHE A 116 0.38 11.50 -2.03
CA PHE A 116 -0.66 10.55 -1.64
C PHE A 116 -2.03 10.97 -2.16
N GLU A 117 -2.39 12.24 -1.99
CA GLU A 117 -3.67 12.82 -2.43
C GLU A 117 -3.83 12.74 -3.95
N GLU A 118 -2.77 12.96 -4.71
CA GLU A 118 -2.76 12.81 -6.17
C GLU A 118 -3.19 11.39 -6.59
N VAL A 119 -2.61 10.36 -5.98
CA VAL A 119 -2.93 8.98 -6.35
C VAL A 119 -4.28 8.53 -5.82
N GLN A 120 -4.70 9.08 -4.69
CA GLN A 120 -6.06 8.89 -4.20
C GLN A 120 -7.08 9.50 -5.17
N PHE A 121 -6.79 10.69 -5.70
CA PHE A 121 -7.63 11.36 -6.69
C PHE A 121 -7.73 10.56 -8.00
N GLU A 122 -6.60 10.11 -8.53
CA GLU A 122 -6.57 9.26 -9.73
C GLU A 122 -7.34 7.93 -9.54
N SER A 123 -7.18 7.30 -8.38
CA SER A 123 -7.97 6.12 -8.02
C SER A 123 -9.47 6.43 -7.95
N MET A 124 -9.86 7.61 -7.44
CA MET A 124 -11.26 8.03 -7.38
C MET A 124 -11.84 8.26 -8.78
N LEU A 125 -11.09 8.91 -9.67
CA LEU A 125 -11.50 9.12 -11.07
C LEU A 125 -11.71 7.79 -11.79
N ALA A 126 -10.75 6.86 -11.66
CA ALA A 126 -10.88 5.53 -12.26
C ALA A 126 -12.11 4.77 -11.74
N MET A 127 -12.44 4.88 -10.44
CA MET A 127 -13.68 4.29 -9.91
C MET A 127 -14.94 4.98 -10.43
N ARG A 128 -14.91 6.32 -10.56
CA ARG A 128 -16.04 7.10 -11.11
C ARG A 128 -16.39 6.68 -12.53
N ASP A 129 -15.38 6.34 -13.34
CA ASP A 129 -15.57 5.96 -14.74
C ASP A 129 -16.26 4.60 -14.90
N VAL A 130 -16.25 3.75 -13.87
CA VAL A 130 -17.02 2.49 -13.83
C VAL A 130 -18.51 2.72 -13.54
N LEU A 131 -18.87 3.84 -12.93
CA LEU A 131 -20.23 4.16 -12.51
C LEU A 131 -21.07 4.74 -13.65
N THR A 132 -22.38 4.48 -13.59
CA THR A 132 -23.37 5.17 -14.42
C THR A 132 -23.59 6.60 -13.93
N SER A 133 -24.19 7.46 -14.77
CA SER A 133 -24.54 8.84 -14.39
C SER A 133 -25.43 8.90 -13.13
N GLU A 134 -26.40 8.01 -13.01
CA GLU A 134 -27.28 7.92 -11.84
C GLU A 134 -26.50 7.55 -10.57
N GLN A 135 -25.62 6.53 -10.65
CA GLN A 135 -24.78 6.11 -9.52
C GLN A 135 -23.80 7.21 -9.11
N ARG A 136 -23.29 8.01 -10.05
CA ARG A 136 -22.47 9.19 -9.74
C ARG A 136 -23.25 10.25 -8.97
N GLY A 137 -24.52 10.47 -9.33
CA GLY A 137 -25.44 11.33 -8.58
C GLY A 137 -25.63 10.84 -7.14
N LYS A 138 -25.89 9.54 -6.95
CA LYS A 138 -26.01 8.94 -5.62
C LYS A 138 -24.70 9.04 -4.82
N LEU A 139 -23.56 8.83 -5.46
CA LEU A 139 -22.25 8.98 -4.81
C LEU A 139 -22.04 10.41 -4.29
N ALA A 140 -22.41 11.43 -5.08
CA ALA A 140 -22.31 12.83 -4.67
C ALA A 140 -23.19 13.13 -3.43
N GLN A 141 -24.42 12.60 -3.39
CA GLN A 141 -25.31 12.72 -2.23
C GLN A 141 -24.71 12.08 -0.97
N LEU A 142 -24.18 10.86 -1.08
CA LEU A 142 -23.52 10.16 0.03
C LEU A 142 -22.30 10.93 0.55
N MET A 143 -21.51 11.53 -0.35
CA MET A 143 -20.38 12.39 0.01
C MET A 143 -20.84 13.64 0.77
N GLN A 144 -21.92 14.28 0.34
CA GLN A 144 -22.48 15.45 1.02
C GLN A 144 -23.00 15.12 2.41
N GLN A 145 -23.78 14.03 2.55
CA GLN A 145 -24.28 13.55 3.85
C GLN A 145 -23.13 13.28 4.81
N ARG A 146 -22.08 12.63 4.32
CA ARG A 146 -20.88 12.37 5.12
C ARG A 146 -20.21 13.66 5.58
N ARG A 147 -20.08 14.66 4.70
CA ARG A 147 -19.50 15.97 5.06
C ARG A 147 -20.32 16.66 6.16
N GLN A 148 -21.64 16.61 6.06
CA GLN A 148 -22.54 17.13 7.09
C GLN A 148 -22.40 16.38 8.42
N ALA A 149 -22.33 15.05 8.38
CA ALA A 149 -22.16 14.23 9.59
C ALA A 149 -20.85 14.58 10.32
N VAL A 150 -19.76 14.79 9.59
CA VAL A 150 -18.48 15.25 10.17
C VAL A 150 -18.64 16.65 10.77
N LYS A 151 -19.25 17.59 10.04
CA LYS A 151 -19.50 18.96 10.52
C LYS A 151 -20.34 18.97 11.80
N ASN A 152 -21.37 18.13 11.89
CA ASN A 152 -22.24 18.03 13.06
C ASN A 152 -21.49 17.44 14.27
N ARG A 153 -20.62 16.43 14.07
CA ARG A 153 -19.76 15.92 15.15
C ARG A 153 -18.78 16.97 15.67
N MET A 154 -18.26 17.83 14.82
CA MET A 154 -17.36 18.91 15.24
C MET A 154 -18.10 20.01 16.03
N GLN A 155 -19.35 20.31 15.67
CA GLN A 155 -20.17 21.29 16.38
C GLN A 155 -20.72 20.76 17.71
N ASN A 156 -21.08 19.48 17.77
CA ASN A 156 -21.72 18.84 18.93
C ASN A 156 -20.73 18.00 19.77
N GLY A 157 -19.42 18.14 19.55
CA GLY A 157 -18.41 17.45 20.35
C GLY A 157 -18.44 17.94 21.81
N PRO A 158 -18.08 17.10 22.80
CA PRO A 158 -18.10 17.49 24.20
C PRO A 158 -17.22 18.74 24.38
N LYS A 159 -17.81 19.83 24.90
CA LYS A 159 -17.03 20.95 25.40
C LYS A 159 -16.13 20.38 26.49
N LYS A 160 -14.82 20.40 26.27
CA LYS A 160 -13.86 20.05 27.33
C LYS A 160 -14.14 21.01 28.49
N GLN A 161 -14.63 20.46 29.60
CA GLN A 161 -14.72 21.15 30.89
C GLN A 161 -13.31 21.36 31.44
#